data_AF-A0A6A3E1U3-F1
#
_entry.id   AF-A0A6A3E1U3-F1
#
_cell.length_a   1.000
_cell.length_b   1.000
_cell.length_c   1.000
_cell.angle_alpha   90.00
_cell.angle_beta   90.00
_cell.angle_gamma   90.00
#
_symmetry.space_group_name_H-M   'P 1'
#
loop_
_entity.id
_entity.type
_entity.pdbx_description
1 polymer ?
#
loop_
_entity_poly.entity_id
_entity_poly.type
_entity_poly.pdbx_seq_one_letter_code
_entity_poly.pdbx_strand_id
1 'polypeptide(L)'
;MDGWSRFLTVHLLTNKSASTVNALIQQYVVWAERQAGRGIKKIIQREFEPTESAQFPVRQILTDKGGEFVNGAIDGWYASRGIEHIKVGPKSSHLNPCERAHQSLMEMVKAQMHASGVQDHFGRMHSRMPPTSKTRSTPSRSKACHTNACSE
;
A
#
# COMPACT_ATOMS: atom_id res chain seq x y z
N MET A 1 -1.36 1.19 3.41
CA MET A 1 -1.85 2.44 4.06
C MET A 1 -1.61 2.29 5.55
N ASP A 2 -1.05 3.29 6.21
CA ASP A 2 -0.83 3.25 7.65
C ASP A 2 -2.14 3.44 8.43
N GLY A 3 -2.43 2.48 9.29
CA GLY A 3 -3.54 2.47 10.24
C GLY A 3 -3.31 3.38 11.43
N TRP A 4 -2.15 4.00 11.64
CA TRP A 4 -2.01 5.07 12.65
C TRP A 4 -2.01 6.46 12.02
N SER A 5 -0.98 6.77 11.25
CA SER A 5 -0.76 8.12 10.69
C SER A 5 -1.65 8.46 9.49
N ARG A 6 -2.35 7.48 8.92
CA ARG A 6 -3.11 7.60 7.67
C ARG A 6 -2.27 7.97 6.45
N PHE A 7 -0.94 7.90 6.54
CA PHE A 7 -0.07 8.04 5.38
C PHE A 7 -0.36 6.94 4.35
N LEU A 8 -0.52 7.38 3.11
CA LEU A 8 -0.73 6.53 1.95
C LEU A 8 0.51 6.60 1.06
N THR A 9 1.12 5.45 0.80
CA THR A 9 2.17 5.30 -0.20
C THR A 9 1.61 4.52 -1.38
N VAL A 10 1.80 5.06 -2.58
CA VAL A 10 1.32 4.46 -3.83
C VAL A 10 2.49 4.26 -4.78
N HIS A 11 2.62 3.06 -5.31
CA HIS A 11 3.60 2.71 -6.33
C HIS A 11 2.88 2.37 -7.63
N LEU A 12 3.34 2.93 -8.75
CA LEU A 12 2.88 2.56 -10.08
C LEU A 12 3.66 1.33 -10.53
N LEU A 13 2.97 0.23 -10.77
CA LEU A 13 3.58 -1.05 -11.14
C LEU A 13 3.12 -1.49 -12.52
N THR A 14 4.06 -1.95 -13.34
CA THR A 14 3.77 -2.56 -14.64
C THR A 14 3.42 -4.05 -14.52
N ASN A 15 3.89 -4.71 -13.46
CA ASN A 15 3.57 -6.09 -13.13
C ASN A 15 3.30 -6.26 -11.62
N LYS A 16 2.60 -7.34 -11.26
CA LYS A 16 2.27 -7.68 -9.86
C LYS A 16 3.07 -8.89 -9.39
N SER A 17 4.34 -8.97 -9.76
CA SER A 17 5.19 -10.08 -9.32
C SER A 17 5.41 -10.02 -7.81
N ALA A 18 5.38 -11.17 -7.13
CA ALA A 18 5.57 -11.22 -5.68
C ALA A 18 6.93 -10.64 -5.26
N SER A 19 7.99 -10.84 -6.06
CA SER A 19 9.31 -10.27 -5.77
C SER A 19 9.29 -8.73 -5.74
N THR A 20 8.61 -8.10 -6.70
CA THR A 20 8.49 -6.63 -6.74
C THR A 20 7.65 -6.12 -5.58
N VAL A 21 6.50 -6.74 -5.32
CA VAL A 21 5.61 -6.34 -4.23
C VAL A 21 6.28 -6.49 -2.86
N ASN A 22 6.96 -7.62 -2.64
CA ASN A 22 7.69 -7.89 -1.40
C ASN A 22 8.77 -6.84 -1.14
N ALA A 23 9.58 -6.51 -2.15
CA ALA A 23 10.63 -5.49 -2.01
C ALA A 23 10.04 -4.12 -1.63
N LEU A 24 8.91 -3.74 -2.21
CA LEU A 24 8.23 -2.47 -1.90
C LEU A 24 7.64 -2.46 -0.48
N ILE A 25 7.06 -3.58 -0.04
CA ILE A 25 6.57 -3.69 1.35
C ILE A 25 7.73 -3.57 2.33
N GLN A 26 8.85 -4.24 2.09
CA GLN A 26 10.03 -4.16 2.93
C GLN A 26 10.58 -2.72 3.00
N GLN A 27 10.66 -2.03 1.85
CA GLN A 27 11.05 -0.62 1.80
C GLN A 27 10.10 0.27 2.60
N TYR A 28 8.79 0.05 2.48
CA TYR A 28 7.79 0.80 3.22
C TYR A 28 7.90 0.58 4.73
N VAL A 29 8.06 -0.66 5.18
CA VAL A 29 8.23 -0.96 6.61
C VAL A 29 9.50 -0.29 7.16
N VAL A 30 10.63 -0.38 6.47
CA VAL A 30 11.86 0.31 6.87
C VAL A 30 11.67 1.83 6.92
N TRP A 31 10.93 2.40 5.96
CA TRP A 31 10.57 3.81 6.00
C TRP A 31 9.68 4.14 7.20
N ALA A 32 8.65 3.34 7.48
CA ALA A 32 7.71 3.56 8.58
C ALA A 32 8.42 3.48 9.94
N GLU A 33 9.33 2.52 10.10
CA GLU A 33 10.19 2.39 11.28
C GLU A 33 11.06 3.63 11.51
N ARG A 34 11.65 4.16 10.42
CA ARG A 34 12.43 5.41 10.48
C ARG A 34 11.57 6.62 10.83
N GLN A 35 10.32 6.69 10.38
CA GLN A 35 9.41 7.79 10.73
C GLN A 35 9.03 7.74 12.21
N ALA A 36 8.69 6.56 12.73
CA ALA A 36 8.37 6.38 14.15
C ALA A 36 9.57 6.75 15.05
N GLY A 37 10.80 6.40 14.67
CA GLY A 37 12.02 6.81 15.38
C GLY A 37 12.25 8.32 15.47
N ARG A 38 11.71 9.12 14.53
CA ARG A 38 11.75 10.59 14.60
C ARG A 38 10.74 11.16 15.59
N GLY A 39 9.58 10.50 15.76
CA GLY A 39 8.59 10.83 16.78
C GLY A 39 9.03 10.44 18.19
N ILE A 40 9.67 9.27 18.32
CA ILE A 40 10.25 8.78 19.58
C ILE A 40 11.27 9.78 20.15
N LYS A 41 12.15 10.36 19.33
CA LYS A 41 13.08 11.42 19.78
C LYS A 41 12.39 12.70 20.31
N LYS A 42 11.17 13.02 19.86
CA LYS A 42 10.38 14.15 20.37
C LYS A 42 9.60 13.81 21.65
N ILE A 43 9.23 12.54 21.84
CA ILE A 43 8.52 12.07 23.05
C ILE A 43 9.51 11.83 24.20
N ILE A 44 10.74 11.39 23.92
CA ILE A 44 11.80 11.10 24.92
C ILE A 44 12.28 12.35 25.69
N GLN A 45 11.90 13.58 25.32
CA GLN A 45 12.12 14.74 26.22
C GLN A 45 11.24 14.72 27.49
N ARG A 46 10.36 13.74 27.66
CA ARG A 46 9.78 13.37 28.94
C ARG A 46 10.21 11.93 29.27
N GLU A 47 11.27 11.84 30.08
CA GLU A 47 11.77 10.69 30.84
C GLU A 47 11.16 9.31 30.53
N PHE A 48 11.96 8.38 29.97
CA PHE A 48 11.83 6.95 30.30
C PHE A 48 13.07 6.13 29.88
N GLU A 49 13.49 5.25 30.80
CA GLU A 49 14.59 4.28 30.71
C GLU A 49 14.49 3.34 29.47
N PRO A 50 15.62 2.82 28.96
CA PRO A 50 15.62 1.96 27.78
C PRO A 50 15.13 0.56 28.16
N THR A 51 13.84 0.30 27.96
CA THR A 51 13.30 -1.06 28.13
C THR A 51 13.90 -1.98 27.06
N GLU A 52 14.45 -3.11 27.48
CA GLU A 52 15.23 -4.11 26.72
C GLU A 52 14.50 -4.83 25.55
N SER A 53 13.46 -4.23 24.98
CA SER A 53 12.80 -4.72 23.77
C SER A 53 12.64 -3.56 22.81
N ALA A 54 13.59 -3.41 21.89
CA ALA A 54 13.47 -2.53 20.73
C ALA A 54 12.35 -3.07 19.83
N GLN A 55 11.10 -2.85 20.24
CA GLN A 55 9.93 -3.34 19.54
C GLN A 55 9.83 -2.55 18.23
N PHE A 56 9.93 -3.25 17.10
CA PHE A 56 9.74 -2.60 15.81
C PHE A 56 8.34 -1.94 15.80
N PRO A 57 8.23 -0.66 15.43
CA PRO A 57 6.98 0.09 15.52
C PRO A 57 5.88 -0.49 14.62
N VAL A 58 6.25 -1.21 13.57
CA VAL A 58 5.28 -1.94 12.73
C VAL A 58 5.02 -3.31 13.37
N ARG A 59 3.82 -3.50 13.92
CA ARG A 59 3.42 -4.75 14.56
C ARG A 59 2.63 -5.68 13.65
N GLN A 60 1.71 -5.13 12.85
CA GLN A 60 0.80 -5.94 12.04
C GLN A 60 0.65 -5.41 10.62
N ILE A 61 0.54 -6.35 9.68
CA ILE A 61 0.28 -6.08 8.26
C ILE A 61 -0.96 -6.86 7.84
N LEU A 62 -1.95 -6.15 7.30
CA LEU A 62 -3.22 -6.71 6.86
C LEU A 62 -3.26 -6.72 5.32
N THR A 63 -3.27 -7.90 4.74
CA THR A 63 -3.35 -8.08 3.29
C THR A 63 -4.56 -8.92 2.92
N ASP A 64 -5.00 -8.82 1.67
CA ASP A 64 -5.92 -9.82 1.16
C ASP A 64 -5.17 -11.13 0.82
N LYS A 65 -5.89 -12.17 0.46
CA LYS A 65 -5.28 -13.47 0.09
C LYS A 65 -4.67 -13.48 -1.32
N GLY A 66 -4.17 -12.34 -1.80
CA GLY A 66 -3.47 -12.24 -3.09
C GLY A 66 -2.15 -13.03 -3.08
N GLY A 67 -1.85 -13.73 -4.18
CA GLY A 67 -0.62 -14.52 -4.30
C GLY A 67 0.65 -13.65 -4.30
N GLU A 68 0.52 -12.36 -4.61
CA GLU A 68 1.58 -11.37 -4.50
C GLU A 68 1.95 -11.02 -3.05
N PHE A 69 1.02 -11.21 -2.11
CA PHE A 69 1.19 -10.92 -0.68
C PHE A 69 1.45 -12.16 0.15
N VAL A 70 0.99 -13.33 -0.31
CA VAL A 70 1.15 -14.61 0.38
C VAL A 70 2.26 -15.42 -0.29
N ASN A 71 3.48 -15.27 0.22
CA ASN A 71 4.67 -15.98 -0.24
C ASN A 71 5.56 -16.35 0.96
N GLY A 72 6.15 -17.55 0.97
CA GLY A 72 7.07 -17.97 2.02
C GLY A 72 8.26 -17.02 2.24
N ALA A 73 8.72 -16.33 1.19
CA ALA A 73 9.80 -15.35 1.31
C ALA A 73 9.42 -14.13 2.16
N ILE A 74 8.21 -13.60 2.00
CA ILE A 74 7.76 -12.44 2.80
C ILE A 74 7.31 -12.87 4.19
N ASP A 75 6.69 -14.04 4.32
CA ASP A 75 6.30 -14.60 5.63
C ASP A 75 7.53 -14.85 6.51
N GLY A 76 8.63 -15.39 5.95
CA GLY A 76 9.90 -15.56 6.68
C GLY A 76 10.51 -14.22 7.09
N TRP A 77 10.39 -13.19 6.25
CA TRP A 77 10.86 -11.85 6.57
C TRP A 77 10.03 -11.20 7.69
N TYR A 78 8.70 -11.32 7.66
CA TYR A 78 7.83 -10.85 8.76
C TYR A 78 8.15 -11.57 10.08
N ALA A 79 8.33 -12.89 10.05
CA ALA A 79 8.68 -13.68 11.23
C ALA A 79 10.03 -13.24 11.83
N SER A 80 11.04 -12.96 11.01
CA SER A 80 12.35 -12.46 11.48
C SER A 80 12.28 -11.11 12.21
N ARG A 81 11.22 -10.34 11.95
CA ARG A 81 10.98 -9.02 12.55
C ARG A 81 9.90 -9.03 13.64
N GLY A 82 9.29 -10.17 13.91
CA GLY A 82 8.15 -10.28 14.82
C GLY A 82 6.90 -9.54 14.33
N ILE A 83 6.75 -9.36 13.01
CA ILE A 83 5.58 -8.72 12.40
C ILE A 83 4.51 -9.78 12.15
N GLU A 84 3.30 -9.51 12.62
CA GLU A 84 2.15 -10.38 12.38
C GLU A 84 1.53 -10.12 11.01
N HIS A 85 1.45 -11.16 10.17
CA HIS A 85 0.80 -11.08 8.87
C HIS A 85 -0.64 -11.60 8.94
N ILE A 86 -1.59 -10.67 8.93
CA ILE A 86 -3.02 -10.97 9.01
C ILE A 86 -3.61 -11.03 7.59
N LYS A 87 -3.96 -12.24 7.17
CA LYS A 87 -4.58 -12.51 5.86
C LYS A 87 -6.08 -12.35 5.96
N VAL A 88 -6.59 -11.23 5.46
CA VAL A 88 -7.99 -10.88 5.57
C VAL A 88 -8.82 -11.54 4.47
N GLY A 89 -9.97 -12.09 4.85
CA GLY A 89 -10.89 -12.76 3.95
C GLY A 89 -11.60 -11.79 2.98
N PRO A 90 -12.16 -12.31 1.87
CA PRO A 90 -12.99 -11.50 0.97
C PRO A 90 -14.14 -10.83 1.74
N LYS A 91 -14.42 -9.55 1.45
CA LYS A 91 -15.47 -8.71 2.08
C LYS A 91 -15.22 -8.27 3.52
N SER A 92 -13.99 -8.36 4.03
CA SER A 92 -13.68 -7.78 5.33
C SER A 92 -13.72 -6.25 5.34
N SER A 93 -14.27 -5.66 6.39
CA SER A 93 -14.27 -4.21 6.60
C SER A 93 -12.86 -3.62 6.79
N HIS A 94 -11.88 -4.42 7.22
CA HIS A 94 -10.50 -3.98 7.49
C HIS A 94 -9.77 -3.38 6.28
N LEU A 95 -10.08 -3.82 5.07
CA LEU A 95 -9.45 -3.30 3.84
C LEU A 95 -10.24 -2.15 3.18
N ASN A 96 -11.44 -1.85 3.68
CA ASN A 96 -12.31 -0.80 3.16
C ASN A 96 -11.66 0.61 3.17
N PRO A 97 -10.86 1.00 4.19
CA PRO A 97 -10.12 2.27 4.14
C PRO A 97 -9.19 2.37 2.93
N CYS A 98 -8.53 1.27 2.56
CA CYS A 98 -7.63 1.24 1.40
C CYS A 98 -8.39 1.28 0.09
N GLU A 99 -9.54 0.62 0.00
CA GLU A 99 -10.43 0.70 -1.16
C GLU A 99 -10.94 2.13 -1.38
N ARG A 100 -11.39 2.81 -0.31
CA ARG A 100 -11.81 4.22 -0.37
C ARG A 100 -10.66 5.15 -0.76
N ALA A 101 -9.49 4.98 -0.14
CA ALA A 101 -8.31 5.78 -0.48
C ALA A 101 -7.92 5.62 -1.95
N HIS A 102 -8.01 4.40 -2.49
CA HIS A 102 -7.78 4.13 -3.90
C HIS A 102 -8.78 4.86 -4.80
N GLN A 103 -10.08 4.81 -4.47
CA GLN A 103 -11.12 5.52 -5.23
C GLN A 103 -10.89 7.04 -5.22
N SER A 104 -10.66 7.62 -4.04
CA SER A 104 -10.36 9.06 -3.93
C SER A 104 -9.14 9.46 -4.73
N LEU A 105 -8.07 8.65 -4.71
CA LEU A 105 -6.86 8.92 -5.47
C LEU A 105 -7.11 8.86 -6.98
N MET A 106 -7.89 7.88 -7.46
CA MET A 106 -8.23 7.78 -8.88
C MET A 106 -9.06 8.98 -9.35
N GLU A 107 -10.03 9.45 -8.56
CA GLU A 107 -10.81 10.64 -8.91
C GLU A 107 -9.96 11.92 -8.90
N MET A 108 -9.04 12.08 -7.95
CA MET A 108 -8.09 13.19 -7.96
C MET A 108 -7.18 13.17 -9.20
N VAL A 109 -6.65 11.99 -9.55
CA VAL A 109 -5.81 11.84 -10.75
C VAL A 109 -6.59 12.20 -12.01
N LYS A 110 -7.85 11.74 -12.14
CA LYS A 110 -8.72 12.15 -13.25
C LYS A 110 -8.92 13.65 -13.31
N ALA A 111 -9.25 14.28 -12.17
CA ALA A 111 -9.46 15.73 -12.11
C ALA A 111 -8.20 16.52 -12.49
N GLN A 112 -7.02 16.12 -12.01
CA GLN A 112 -5.75 16.74 -12.39
C GLN A 112 -5.42 16.52 -13.87
N MET A 113 -5.73 15.34 -14.41
CA MET A 113 -5.56 15.06 -15.83
C MET A 113 -6.51 15.91 -16.70
N HIS A 114 -7.73 16.21 -16.22
CA HIS A 114 -8.67 17.12 -16.88
C HIS A 114 -8.10 18.54 -16.88
N ALA A 115 -7.67 19.02 -15.71
CA ALA A 115 -7.15 20.37 -15.55
C ALA A 115 -5.86 20.63 -16.35
N SER A 116 -5.04 19.60 -16.56
CA SER A 116 -3.79 19.70 -17.33
C SER A 116 -3.97 19.57 -18.85
N GLY A 117 -5.18 19.32 -19.36
CA GLY A 117 -5.43 19.16 -20.81
C GLY A 117 -4.85 17.88 -21.42
N VAL A 118 -4.29 16.97 -20.61
CA VAL A 118 -3.65 15.72 -21.09
C VAL A 118 -4.67 14.79 -21.77
N GLN A 119 -5.95 14.92 -21.41
CA GLN A 119 -7.03 14.13 -22.00
C GLN A 119 -7.29 14.48 -23.46
N ASP A 120 -7.14 15.76 -23.81
CA ASP A 120 -7.36 16.25 -25.17
C ASP A 120 -6.25 15.75 -26.11
N HIS A 121 -5.03 15.56 -25.59
CA HIS A 121 -3.91 14.97 -26.34
C HIS A 121 -4.06 13.46 -26.52
N PHE A 122 -4.51 12.72 -25.50
CA PHE A 122 -4.67 11.26 -25.60
C PHE A 122 -5.92 10.86 -26.41
N GLY A 123 -7.03 11.60 -26.26
CA GLY A 123 -8.23 11.45 -27.08
C GLY A 123 -7.99 11.76 -28.56
N ARG A 124 -7.15 12.78 -28.85
CA ARG A 124 -6.73 13.12 -30.22
C ARG A 124 -5.71 12.13 -30.82
N MET A 125 -4.98 11.36 -29.99
CA MET A 125 -4.17 10.24 -30.48
C MET A 125 -5.03 9.01 -30.82
N HIS A 126 -6.04 8.69 -30.01
CA HIS A 126 -6.95 7.57 -30.28
C HIS A 126 -7.79 7.77 -31.56
N SER A 127 -8.14 9.00 -31.92
CA SER A 127 -8.87 9.30 -33.17
C SER A 127 -8.01 9.21 -34.44
N ARG A 128 -6.69 8.97 -34.32
CA ARG A 128 -5.77 8.77 -35.45
C ARG A 128 -5.32 7.33 -35.65
N MET A 129 -5.75 6.39 -34.82
CA MET A 129 -5.46 4.97 -35.05
C MET A 129 -6.56 4.33 -35.91
N PRO A 130 -6.21 3.55 -36.96
CA PRO A 130 -7.19 2.80 -37.73
C PRO A 130 -7.87 1.77 -36.83
N PRO A 131 -9.17 1.47 -37.04
CA PRO A 131 -9.93 0.60 -36.15
C PRO A 131 -9.36 -0.81 -36.22
N THR A 132 -8.61 -1.21 -35.19
CA THR A 132 -8.30 -2.63 -34.99
C THR A 132 -9.46 -3.25 -34.23
N SER A 133 -10.17 -4.15 -34.93
CA SER A 133 -11.19 -5.01 -34.35
C SER A 133 -10.65 -5.70 -33.10
N LYS A 134 -11.31 -5.58 -31.94
CA LYS A 134 -11.21 -6.58 -30.87
C LYS A 134 -12.28 -6.40 -29.78
N THR A 135 -13.15 -7.41 -29.74
CA THR A 135 -13.54 -8.22 -28.56
C THR A 135 -13.39 -7.59 -27.18
N ARG A 136 -14.55 -7.48 -26.52
CA ARG A 136 -14.78 -7.15 -25.12
C ARG A 136 -13.99 -8.07 -24.17
N SER A 137 -13.00 -7.52 -23.47
CA SER A 137 -12.42 -8.13 -22.26
C SER A 137 -12.60 -7.18 -21.08
N THR A 138 -13.30 -7.65 -20.05
CA THR A 138 -13.60 -6.94 -18.80
C THR A 138 -12.35 -6.66 -17.97
N PRO A 139 -12.20 -5.48 -17.31
CA PRO A 139 -11.05 -5.20 -16.48
C PRO A 139 -11.17 -5.85 -15.09
N SER A 140 -10.11 -6.54 -14.68
CA SER A 140 -9.96 -7.14 -13.35
C SER A 140 -9.79 -6.08 -12.25
N ARG A 141 -10.54 -6.26 -11.16
CA ARG A 141 -10.62 -5.41 -9.97
C ARG A 141 -9.26 -5.25 -9.26
N SER A 142 -8.86 -4.00 -8.96
CA SER A 142 -7.69 -3.69 -8.13
C SER A 142 -7.93 -4.01 -6.65
N LYS A 143 -6.93 -4.59 -5.98
CA LYS A 143 -6.92 -5.02 -4.58
C LYS A 143 -5.95 -4.13 -3.78
N ALA A 144 -6.25 -3.88 -2.50
CA ALA A 144 -5.49 -2.96 -1.65
C ALA A 144 -5.24 -3.54 -0.23
N CYS A 145 -4.09 -3.20 0.37
CA CYS A 145 -3.61 -3.67 1.69
C CYS A 145 -3.52 -2.55 2.74
N HIS A 146 -3.85 -2.88 4.00
CA HIS A 146 -3.88 -1.99 5.18
C HIS A 146 -2.85 -2.46 6.22
N THR A 147 -2.33 -1.61 7.09
CA THR A 147 -1.45 -2.04 8.20
C THR A 147 -1.93 -1.38 9.47
N ASN A 148 -2.40 -2.15 10.47
CA ASN A 148 -2.83 -1.60 11.75
C ASN A 148 -1.68 -1.64 12.76
N ALA A 149 -1.38 -0.51 13.38
CA ALA A 149 -0.59 -0.46 14.60
C ALA A 149 -1.57 -0.24 15.76
N CYS A 150 -1.73 -1.26 16.61
CA CYS A 150 -2.53 -1.21 17.83
C CYS A 150 -1.59 -1.25 19.04
N SER A 151 -1.83 -0.37 20.02
CA SER A 151 -1.37 -0.51 21.41
C SER A 151 -2.36 0.20 22.32
N GLU A 152 -2.69 -0.49 23.41
CA GLU A 152 -3.49 -0.06 24.57
C GLU A 152 -2.93 1.17 25.27
#